data_AF-A0AA35RYV7-F1
#
_entry.id   AF-A0AA35RYV7-F1
#
_cell.length_a   1.000
_cell.length_b   1.000
_cell.length_c   1.000
_cell.angle_alpha   90.00
_cell.angle_beta   90.00
_cell.angle_gamma   90.00
#
_symmetry.space_group_name_H-M   'P 1'
#
loop_
_entity.id
_entity.type
_entity.pdbx_description
1 polymer ?
#
loop_
_entity_poly.entity_id
_entity_poly.type
_entity_poly.pdbx_seq_one_letter_code
_entity_poly.pdbx_strand_id
1 'polypeptide(L)'
;MCFISALGSKFFGPKQYPFLLLLPAEVWADIVVEEVVVHILGQQQGLPLTFLCRLICDSAWHKYVVLQKKQRGVVEKTSQLYQQFMSHLATPSPPHLPHRQLWQDMDDALASAGSLSVDIPKWPFTVASYVGAGLLSRLIDTAKLSLSDDCNGEAAFFHSYEAGENGWQAGHVKGHQKLFKLFKKYYIKHESTHFRLAAELTPMLIPPRPWSQVNEGGYFVNPVSIMRSVADVYQHHSLLQQAPNLNAVFDSLNVLGTCSWRINTRILDLVTEIFNRGGNDDLGVPVRDPVFPEGLENQEPSRRRDAQMKKLSNECYSLWMDMLYRLSLANYFRDDLFWMPHNMDFRGRAYPVPPHLSHLTSDVGRAMLQFGTGYPLGDKGLDWIKIHLVNLHGHKKKGSLKERVEYADEMMEHIMDSADRPMEVS
;
A
#
# COMPACT_ATOMS: atom_id res chain seq x y z
N MET A 1 -2.01 21.62 20.14
CA MET A 1 -2.91 22.79 20.32
C MET A 1 -2.44 24.06 19.58
N CYS A 2 -1.15 24.46 19.61
CA CYS A 2 -0.69 25.67 18.89
C CYS A 2 -0.82 25.65 17.35
N PHE A 3 -0.78 24.48 16.71
CA PHE A 3 -0.95 24.38 15.26
C PHE A 3 -2.39 24.70 14.81
N ILE A 4 -3.38 24.30 15.62
CA ILE A 4 -4.83 24.46 15.31
C ILE A 4 -5.22 25.95 15.35
N SER A 5 -4.68 26.72 16.31
CA SER A 5 -4.93 28.18 16.38
C SER A 5 -4.21 28.97 15.27
N ALA A 6 -3.15 28.41 14.68
CA ALA A 6 -2.35 29.05 13.64
C ALA A 6 -2.97 28.96 12.23
N LEU A 7 -4.02 28.14 12.03
CA LEU A 7 -4.70 27.98 10.74
C LEU A 7 -5.74 29.10 10.43
N GLY A 8 -5.83 30.13 11.27
CA GLY A 8 -6.77 31.25 11.09
C GLY A 8 -6.55 32.07 9.81
N SER A 9 -7.62 32.74 9.35
CA SER A 9 -7.74 33.45 8.06
C SER A 9 -6.70 34.54 7.75
N LYS A 10 -5.88 34.96 8.73
CA LYS A 10 -4.88 36.04 8.55
C LYS A 10 -3.58 35.59 7.85
N PHE A 11 -3.34 34.29 7.71
CA PHE A 11 -2.03 33.77 7.27
C PHE A 11 -2.01 33.16 5.87
N PHE A 12 -3.16 32.76 5.34
CA PHE A 12 -3.26 32.16 4.01
C PHE A 12 -3.73 33.19 3.00
N GLY A 13 -3.15 33.15 1.79
CA GLY A 13 -3.54 34.05 0.72
C GLY A 13 -4.98 33.78 0.27
N PRO A 14 -5.65 34.75 -0.40
CA PRO A 14 -7.03 34.60 -0.87
C PRO A 14 -7.21 33.43 -1.83
N LYS A 15 -6.13 32.96 -2.47
CA LYS A 15 -6.11 31.81 -3.38
C LYS A 15 -6.08 30.44 -2.66
N GLN A 16 -5.59 30.37 -1.42
CA GLN A 16 -5.55 29.14 -0.61
C GLN A 16 -6.83 28.95 0.19
N TYR A 17 -7.39 30.05 0.68
CA TYR A 17 -8.46 30.04 1.67
C TYR A 17 -9.67 29.15 1.30
N PRO A 18 -10.20 29.16 0.04
CA PRO A 18 -11.33 28.32 -0.32
C PRO A 18 -11.06 26.81 -0.14
N PHE A 19 -9.83 26.36 -0.38
CA PHE A 19 -9.46 24.95 -0.24
C PHE A 19 -9.36 24.52 1.23
N LEU A 20 -8.93 25.45 2.10
CA LEU A 20 -8.82 25.19 3.53
C LEU A 20 -10.19 25.07 4.21
N LEU A 21 -11.23 25.71 3.65
CA LEU A 21 -12.61 25.59 4.14
C LEU A 21 -13.25 24.22 3.89
N LEU A 22 -12.64 23.36 3.08
CA LEU A 22 -13.20 22.06 2.72
C LEU A 22 -13.17 21.06 3.88
N LEU A 23 -12.27 21.26 4.85
CA LEU A 23 -12.11 20.42 6.03
C LEU A 23 -11.94 21.28 7.29
N PRO A 24 -12.35 20.80 8.47
CA PRO A 24 -12.05 21.47 9.74
C PRO A 24 -10.54 21.63 9.96
N ALA A 25 -10.14 22.70 10.64
CA ALA A 25 -8.73 22.99 10.92
C ALA A 25 -8.02 21.86 11.70
N GLU A 26 -8.74 21.16 12.58
CA GLU A 26 -8.23 20.01 13.32
C GLU A 26 -7.87 18.85 12.39
N VAL A 27 -8.70 18.58 11.38
CA VAL A 27 -8.44 17.53 10.38
C VAL A 27 -7.22 17.88 9.54
N TRP A 28 -7.06 19.15 9.16
CA TRP A 28 -5.85 19.62 8.48
C TRP A 28 -4.59 19.44 9.34
N ALA A 29 -4.67 19.74 10.64
CA ALA A 29 -3.58 19.54 11.57
C ALA A 29 -3.17 18.06 11.64
N ASP A 30 -4.15 17.17 11.78
CA ASP A 30 -3.90 15.73 11.84
C ASP A 30 -3.26 15.22 10.55
N ILE A 31 -3.78 15.60 9.37
CA ILE A 31 -3.18 15.21 8.08
C ILE A 31 -1.72 15.67 8.00
N VAL A 32 -1.44 16.95 8.29
CA VAL A 32 -0.08 17.49 8.17
C VAL A 32 0.86 16.80 9.13
N VAL A 33 0.43 16.57 10.38
CA VAL A 33 1.25 15.88 11.38
C VAL A 33 1.46 14.43 10.96
N GLU A 34 0.43 13.69 10.58
CA GLU A 34 0.54 12.28 10.17
C GLU A 34 1.44 12.14 8.94
N GLU A 35 1.18 12.87 7.87
CA GLU A 35 1.95 12.75 6.63
C GLU A 35 3.42 13.17 6.82
N VAL A 36 3.67 14.25 7.56
CA VAL A 36 5.04 14.77 7.73
C VAL A 36 5.81 13.96 8.77
N VAL A 37 5.22 13.69 9.93
CA VAL A 37 5.91 13.00 11.02
C VAL A 37 6.20 11.55 10.63
N VAL A 38 5.23 10.82 10.08
CA VAL A 38 5.44 9.40 9.71
C VAL A 38 6.52 9.28 8.64
N HIS A 39 6.43 10.07 7.57
CA HIS A 39 7.33 9.94 6.44
C HIS A 39 8.73 10.54 6.69
N ILE A 40 8.83 11.68 7.40
CA ILE A 40 10.15 12.27 7.72
C ILE A 40 10.87 11.44 8.78
N LEU A 41 10.18 10.90 9.80
CA LEU A 41 10.86 10.14 10.86
C LEU A 41 11.45 8.81 10.37
N GLY A 42 10.93 8.25 9.28
CA GLY A 42 11.50 7.09 8.61
C GLY A 42 12.72 7.40 7.73
N GLN A 43 12.99 8.68 7.42
CA GLN A 43 14.03 9.08 6.47
C GLN A 43 14.87 10.24 7.00
N GLN A 44 16.08 9.95 7.48
CA GLN A 44 17.00 10.97 7.99
C GLN A 44 17.39 12.03 6.93
N GLN A 45 17.31 11.68 5.64
CA GLN A 45 17.60 12.60 4.53
C GLN A 45 16.43 13.57 4.25
N GLY A 46 15.27 13.36 4.88
CA GLY A 46 14.06 14.12 4.58
C GLY A 46 13.45 13.74 3.24
N LEU A 47 12.45 14.51 2.81
CA LEU A 47 11.68 14.24 1.60
C LEU A 47 11.58 15.47 0.71
N PRO A 48 11.47 15.28 -0.63
CA PRO A 48 11.25 16.39 -1.54
C PRO A 48 10.01 17.20 -1.14
N LEU A 49 10.13 18.53 -1.13
CA LEU A 49 9.06 19.44 -0.74
C LEU A 49 7.78 19.23 -1.57
N THR A 50 7.94 19.12 -2.88
CA THR A 50 6.81 18.92 -3.81
C THR A 50 6.07 17.61 -3.58
N PHE A 51 6.80 16.56 -3.19
CA PHE A 51 6.23 15.26 -2.85
C PHE A 51 5.38 15.35 -1.57
N LEU A 52 5.92 15.97 -0.51
CA LEU A 52 5.16 16.18 0.73
C LEU A 52 3.92 17.06 0.53
N CYS A 53 4.02 18.14 -0.26
CA CYS A 53 2.86 18.96 -0.60
C CYS A 53 1.76 18.14 -1.27
N ARG A 54 2.14 17.25 -2.19
CA ARG A 54 1.19 16.39 -2.90
C ARG A 54 0.56 15.36 -1.97
N LEU A 55 1.34 14.70 -1.12
CA LEU A 55 0.83 13.75 -0.12
C LEU A 55 -0.23 14.40 0.79
N ILE A 56 0.09 15.55 1.40
CA ILE A 56 -0.84 16.27 2.29
C ILE A 56 -2.16 16.60 1.57
N CYS A 57 -2.07 17.12 0.34
CA CYS A 57 -3.26 17.53 -0.41
C CYS A 57 -4.06 16.33 -0.94
N ASP A 58 -3.40 15.24 -1.34
CA ASP A 58 -4.08 14.02 -1.75
C ASP A 58 -4.80 13.38 -0.55
N SER A 59 -4.17 13.29 0.62
CA SER A 59 -4.82 12.80 1.85
C SER A 59 -6.02 13.67 2.25
N ALA A 60 -5.92 15.00 2.12
CA ALA A 60 -7.05 15.90 2.34
C ALA A 60 -8.17 15.70 1.33
N TRP A 61 -7.83 15.55 0.05
CA TRP A 61 -8.79 15.29 -1.01
C TRP A 61 -9.54 13.97 -0.78
N HIS A 62 -8.85 12.88 -0.43
CA HIS A 62 -9.50 11.60 -0.10
C HIS A 62 -10.48 11.75 1.06
N LYS A 63 -10.09 12.40 2.16
CA LYS A 63 -11.00 12.66 3.29
C LYS A 63 -12.20 13.52 2.88
N TYR A 64 -11.99 14.53 2.05
CA TYR A 64 -13.08 15.36 1.54
C TYR A 64 -14.07 14.57 0.66
N VAL A 65 -13.57 13.70 -0.23
CA VAL A 65 -14.41 12.80 -1.06
C VAL A 65 -15.26 11.89 -0.18
N VAL A 66 -14.67 11.29 0.85
CA VAL A 66 -15.38 10.45 1.82
C VAL A 66 -16.49 11.23 2.52
N LEU A 67 -16.21 12.45 2.98
CA LEU A 67 -17.20 13.32 3.63
C LEU A 67 -18.35 13.68 2.69
N GLN A 68 -18.05 14.02 1.43
CA GLN A 68 -19.08 14.33 0.43
C GLN A 68 -19.95 13.12 0.11
N LYS A 69 -19.36 11.93 -0.06
CA LYS A 69 -20.11 10.68 -0.25
C LYS A 69 -21.05 10.41 0.93
N LYS A 70 -20.59 10.61 2.16
CA LYS A 70 -21.42 10.46 3.36
C LYS A 70 -22.57 11.48 3.41
N GLN A 71 -22.29 12.76 3.14
CA GLN A 71 -23.32 13.82 3.15
C GLN A 71 -24.40 13.61 2.10
N ARG A 72 -24.06 12.99 0.96
CA ARG A 72 -24.98 12.72 -0.15
C ARG A 72 -25.70 11.37 -0.04
N GLY A 73 -25.54 10.63 1.06
CA GLY A 73 -26.21 9.33 1.27
C GLY A 73 -25.62 8.17 0.46
N VAL A 74 -24.44 8.34 -0.15
CA VAL A 74 -23.82 7.33 -1.02
C VAL A 74 -23.41 6.10 -0.23
N VAL A 75 -22.94 6.28 1.01
CA VAL A 75 -22.48 5.18 1.87
C VAL A 75 -23.66 4.28 2.22
N GLU A 76 -24.78 4.86 2.59
CA GLU A 76 -26.02 4.18 2.95
C GLU A 76 -26.60 3.43 1.75
N LYS A 77 -26.71 4.09 0.59
CA LYS A 77 -27.15 3.44 -0.66
C LYS A 77 -26.22 2.27 -1.03
N THR A 78 -24.92 2.48 -0.98
CA THR A 78 -23.91 1.45 -1.31
C THR A 78 -24.02 0.25 -0.37
N SER A 79 -24.26 0.48 0.92
CA SER A 79 -24.47 -0.59 1.91
C SER A 79 -25.71 -1.43 1.60
N GLN A 80 -26.85 -0.78 1.32
CA GLN A 80 -28.10 -1.47 0.94
C GLN A 80 -27.93 -2.28 -0.35
N LEU A 81 -27.32 -1.68 -1.37
CA LEU A 81 -27.03 -2.32 -2.64
C LEU A 81 -26.12 -3.54 -2.46
N TYR A 82 -25.08 -3.41 -1.63
CA TYR A 82 -24.16 -4.50 -1.34
C TYR A 82 -24.85 -5.67 -0.62
N GLN A 83 -25.74 -5.39 0.32
CA GLN A 83 -26.52 -6.43 0.99
C GLN A 83 -27.40 -7.21 0.00
N GLN A 84 -28.06 -6.52 -0.94
CA GLN A 84 -28.85 -7.15 -1.99
C GLN A 84 -27.98 -7.98 -2.94
N PHE A 85 -26.85 -7.42 -3.35
CA PHE A 85 -25.87 -8.07 -4.22
C PHE A 85 -25.33 -9.36 -3.59
N MET A 86 -24.89 -9.31 -2.34
CA MET A 86 -24.36 -10.49 -1.63
C MET A 86 -25.45 -11.53 -1.36
N SER A 87 -26.69 -11.12 -1.06
CA SER A 87 -27.82 -12.04 -0.90
C SER A 87 -28.12 -12.79 -2.19
N HIS A 88 -28.04 -12.10 -3.34
CA HIS A 88 -28.19 -12.72 -4.65
C HIS A 88 -27.06 -13.69 -4.95
N LEU A 89 -25.79 -13.33 -4.69
CA LEU A 89 -24.66 -14.24 -4.89
C LEU A 89 -24.72 -15.49 -4.01
N ALA A 90 -25.34 -15.40 -2.83
CA ALA A 90 -25.56 -16.54 -1.95
C ALA A 90 -26.70 -17.47 -2.44
N THR A 91 -27.57 -17.01 -3.33
CA THR A 91 -28.68 -17.82 -3.89
C THR A 91 -28.33 -18.30 -5.29
N PRO A 92 -28.08 -19.61 -5.50
CA PRO A 92 -27.74 -20.12 -6.82
C PRO A 92 -28.97 -20.02 -7.74
N SER A 93 -28.99 -19.03 -8.64
CA SER A 93 -29.99 -18.92 -9.70
C SER A 93 -29.33 -18.68 -11.05
N PRO A 94 -29.51 -19.58 -12.04
CA PRO A 94 -29.12 -19.31 -13.42
C PRO A 94 -30.12 -18.36 -14.11
N PRO A 95 -29.68 -17.56 -15.11
CA PRO A 95 -28.31 -17.45 -15.62
C PRO A 95 -27.42 -16.56 -14.73
N HIS A 96 -26.13 -16.93 -14.60
CA HIS A 96 -25.14 -16.11 -13.92
C HIS A 96 -24.78 -14.89 -14.77
N LEU A 97 -25.35 -13.73 -14.44
CA LEU A 97 -24.94 -12.45 -15.02
C LEU A 97 -23.55 -12.05 -14.52
N PRO A 98 -22.73 -11.32 -15.32
CA PRO A 98 -21.51 -10.71 -14.82
C PRO A 98 -21.80 -9.83 -13.60
N HIS A 99 -20.92 -9.86 -12.60
CA HIS A 99 -21.10 -9.09 -11.36
C HIS A 99 -21.34 -7.60 -11.60
N ARG A 100 -20.72 -7.03 -12.63
CA ARG A 100 -20.96 -5.65 -13.06
C ARG A 100 -22.42 -5.42 -13.43
N GLN A 101 -22.98 -6.29 -14.27
CA GLN A 101 -24.34 -6.14 -14.77
C GLN A 101 -25.34 -6.29 -13.64
N LEU A 102 -25.17 -7.31 -12.80
CA LEU A 102 -25.99 -7.49 -11.60
C LEU A 102 -25.96 -6.25 -10.70
N TRP A 103 -24.78 -5.68 -10.48
CA TRP A 103 -24.63 -4.46 -9.69
C TRP A 103 -25.34 -3.25 -10.33
N GLN A 104 -25.23 -3.07 -11.64
CA GLN A 104 -25.88 -1.98 -12.37
C GLN A 104 -27.41 -2.12 -12.36
N ASP A 105 -27.92 -3.31 -12.64
CA ASP A 105 -29.37 -3.58 -12.65
C ASP A 105 -29.99 -3.30 -11.26
N MET A 106 -29.29 -3.67 -10.18
CA MET A 106 -29.72 -3.37 -8.81
C MET A 106 -29.61 -1.87 -8.46
N ASP A 107 -28.57 -1.19 -8.94
CA ASP A 107 -28.41 0.26 -8.73
C ASP A 107 -29.53 1.06 -9.44
N ASP A 108 -29.87 0.66 -10.67
CA ASP A 108 -30.96 1.23 -11.46
C ASP A 108 -32.32 0.98 -10.81
N ALA A 109 -32.54 -0.20 -10.21
CA ALA A 109 -33.75 -0.48 -9.42
C ALA A 109 -33.85 0.39 -8.15
N LEU A 110 -32.71 0.83 -7.59
CA LEU A 110 -32.61 1.73 -6.43
C LEU A 110 -32.45 3.20 -6.84
N ALA A 111 -32.78 3.59 -8.07
CA ALA A 111 -32.56 4.94 -8.61
C ALA A 111 -33.14 6.08 -7.74
N SER A 112 -34.17 5.83 -6.94
CA SER A 112 -34.74 6.83 -6.03
C SER A 112 -33.83 7.25 -4.86
N ALA A 113 -32.73 6.53 -4.60
CA ALA A 113 -31.84 6.76 -3.46
C ALA A 113 -30.62 7.66 -3.75
N GLY A 114 -30.56 8.32 -4.91
CA GLY A 114 -29.45 9.19 -5.31
C GLY A 114 -28.34 8.47 -6.09
N SER A 115 -27.41 9.22 -6.70
CA SER A 115 -26.31 8.64 -7.49
C SER A 115 -25.23 8.02 -6.60
N LEU A 116 -24.70 6.86 -6.99
CA LEU A 116 -23.48 6.32 -6.38
C LEU A 116 -22.23 7.14 -6.73
N SER A 117 -22.28 7.84 -7.87
CA SER A 117 -21.16 8.64 -8.36
C SER A 117 -21.17 10.05 -7.78
N VAL A 118 -20.01 10.46 -7.29
CA VAL A 118 -19.74 11.82 -6.82
C VAL A 118 -18.50 12.30 -7.55
N ASP A 119 -18.70 13.08 -8.60
CA ASP A 119 -17.58 13.63 -9.38
C ASP A 119 -16.94 14.79 -8.61
N ILE A 120 -15.79 14.50 -8.00
CA ILE A 120 -14.95 15.49 -7.31
C ILE A 120 -13.60 15.45 -8.01
N PRO A 121 -13.24 16.50 -8.77
CA PRO A 121 -11.98 16.51 -9.48
C PRO A 121 -10.81 16.53 -8.50
N LYS A 122 -9.72 15.81 -8.84
CA LYS A 122 -8.45 15.94 -8.13
C LYS A 122 -7.88 17.33 -8.31
N TRP A 123 -7.20 17.83 -7.27
CA TRP A 123 -6.57 19.14 -7.34
C TRP A 123 -5.40 19.11 -8.33
N PRO A 124 -5.31 20.10 -9.23
CA PRO A 124 -4.15 20.25 -10.09
C PRO A 124 -2.87 20.35 -9.27
N PHE A 125 -1.75 19.88 -9.83
CA PHE A 125 -0.44 19.92 -9.17
C PHE A 125 -0.07 21.32 -8.63
N THR A 126 -0.40 22.38 -9.37
CA THR A 126 -0.12 23.76 -8.97
C THR A 126 -0.89 24.19 -7.72
N VAL A 127 -2.17 23.79 -7.61
CA VAL A 127 -3.03 24.04 -6.44
C VAL A 127 -2.52 23.25 -5.24
N ALA A 128 -2.28 21.94 -5.42
CA ALA A 128 -1.74 21.08 -4.37
C ALA A 128 -0.38 21.59 -3.85
N SER A 129 0.52 22.00 -4.75
CA SER A 129 1.81 22.58 -4.37
C SER A 129 1.64 23.85 -3.55
N TYR A 130 0.71 24.74 -3.95
CA TYR A 130 0.50 26.02 -3.28
C TYR A 130 -0.17 25.86 -1.91
N VAL A 131 -1.19 25.01 -1.78
CA VAL A 131 -1.85 24.72 -0.48
C VAL A 131 -0.91 23.97 0.45
N GLY A 132 -0.27 22.90 -0.04
CA GLY A 132 0.67 22.10 0.73
C GLY A 132 1.86 22.89 1.25
N ALA A 133 2.45 23.77 0.42
CA ALA A 133 3.58 24.61 0.86
C ALA A 133 3.18 25.59 1.97
N GLY A 134 1.96 26.15 1.91
CA GLY A 134 1.43 26.99 2.99
C GLY A 134 1.30 26.23 4.31
N LEU A 135 0.73 25.03 4.27
CA LEU A 135 0.59 24.16 5.45
C LEU A 135 1.95 23.75 6.04
N LEU A 136 2.90 23.36 5.19
CA LEU A 136 4.25 22.99 5.61
C LEU A 136 5.01 24.17 6.22
N SER A 137 4.89 25.37 5.63
CA SER A 137 5.47 26.58 6.22
C SER A 137 4.94 26.80 7.63
N ARG A 138 3.63 26.66 7.86
CA ARG A 138 3.05 26.76 9.21
C ARG A 138 3.59 25.69 10.16
N LEU A 139 3.79 24.46 9.69
CA LEU A 139 4.37 23.40 10.52
C LEU A 139 5.81 23.75 10.94
N ILE A 140 6.64 24.20 10.01
CA ILE A 140 8.04 24.59 10.26
C ILE A 140 8.10 25.78 11.26
N ASP A 141 7.18 26.74 11.11
CA ASP A 141 7.14 27.93 11.96
C ASP A 141 6.69 27.60 13.39
N THR A 142 5.75 26.67 13.55
CA THR A 142 5.08 26.40 14.84
C THR A 142 5.66 25.21 15.61
N ALA A 143 6.18 24.19 14.94
CA ALA A 143 6.73 23.01 15.58
C ALA A 143 8.15 23.31 16.08
N LYS A 144 8.29 23.55 17.39
CA LYS A 144 9.57 23.81 18.06
C LYS A 144 9.93 22.72 19.06
N LEU A 145 11.22 22.47 19.22
CA LEU A 145 11.80 21.58 20.23
C LEU A 145 12.52 22.43 21.28
N SER A 146 12.14 22.26 22.55
CA SER A 146 12.92 22.79 23.66
C SER A 146 14.15 21.88 23.84
N LEU A 147 15.33 22.46 23.65
CA LEU A 147 16.61 21.74 23.71
C LEU A 147 17.37 21.98 25.02
N SER A 148 16.87 22.88 25.86
CA SER A 148 17.32 23.26 27.21
C SER A 148 16.16 23.94 27.98
N ASP A 149 16.34 24.24 29.27
CA ASP A 149 15.40 25.02 30.10
C ASP A 149 15.19 26.47 29.61
N ASP A 150 15.91 26.89 28.56
CA ASP A 150 15.73 28.20 27.93
C ASP A 150 14.54 28.21 26.96
N CYS A 151 13.77 29.30 27.03
CA CYS A 151 12.47 29.48 26.38
C CYS A 151 12.51 29.58 24.83
N ASN A 152 13.68 29.47 24.20
CA ASN A 152 13.84 29.60 22.75
C ASN A 152 14.00 28.22 22.10
N GLY A 153 12.87 27.62 21.71
CA GLY A 153 12.86 26.32 21.02
C GLY A 153 13.39 26.39 19.58
N GLU A 154 14.18 25.39 19.18
CA GLU A 154 14.65 25.21 17.80
C GLU A 154 13.56 24.61 16.91
N ALA A 155 13.60 24.85 15.60
CA ALA A 155 12.60 24.28 14.69
C ALA A 155 12.71 22.74 14.63
N ALA A 156 11.58 22.05 14.83
CA ALA A 156 11.49 20.60 14.75
C ALA A 156 11.68 20.10 13.31
N PHE A 157 11.29 20.93 12.34
CA PHE A 157 11.43 20.68 10.91
C PHE A 157 12.06 21.88 10.22
N PHE A 158 12.81 21.65 9.15
CA PHE A 158 13.45 22.72 8.38
C PHE A 158 13.52 22.38 6.90
N HIS A 159 13.54 23.42 6.06
CA HIS A 159 13.72 23.31 4.62
C HIS A 159 15.20 23.46 4.26
N SER A 160 15.74 22.54 3.46
CA SER A 160 17.12 22.57 2.98
C SER A 160 17.17 22.26 1.50
N TYR A 161 18.15 22.82 0.79
CA TYR A 161 18.42 22.48 -0.61
C TYR A 161 19.49 21.41 -0.69
N GLU A 162 19.23 20.36 -1.47
CA GLU A 162 20.23 19.35 -1.81
C GLU A 162 20.52 19.40 -3.30
N ALA A 163 21.80 19.33 -3.66
CA ALA A 163 22.21 19.22 -5.06
C ALA A 163 22.01 17.76 -5.51
N GLY A 164 21.18 17.56 -6.53
CA GLY A 164 21.04 16.27 -7.19
C GLY A 164 22.29 15.91 -7.99
N GLU A 165 22.38 14.65 -8.43
CA GLU A 165 23.53 14.13 -9.20
C GLU A 165 23.74 14.91 -10.53
N ASN A 166 22.68 15.50 -11.06
CA ASN A 166 22.67 16.31 -12.28
C ASN A 166 22.93 17.81 -12.03
N GLY A 167 23.29 18.21 -10.80
CA GLY A 167 23.55 19.60 -10.41
C GLY A 167 22.31 20.45 -10.12
N TRP A 168 21.10 19.92 -10.34
CA TRP A 168 19.86 20.63 -10.00
C TRP A 168 19.64 20.61 -8.49
N GLN A 169 19.32 21.77 -7.92
CA GLN A 169 18.97 21.86 -6.50
C GLN A 169 17.51 21.52 -6.29
N ALA A 170 17.24 20.56 -5.40
CA ALA A 170 15.90 20.18 -4.99
C ALA A 170 15.67 20.54 -3.52
N GLY A 171 14.55 21.22 -3.24
CA GLY A 171 14.13 21.55 -1.88
C GLY A 171 13.62 20.31 -1.14
N HIS A 172 14.15 20.07 0.05
CA HIS A 172 13.81 18.95 0.93
C HIS A 172 13.38 19.45 2.30
N VAL A 173 12.35 18.83 2.88
CA VAL A 173 11.95 19.06 4.28
C VAL A 173 12.54 17.96 5.13
N LYS A 174 13.24 18.34 6.20
CA LYS A 174 13.95 17.45 7.12
C LYS A 174 13.50 17.65 8.56
N GLY A 175 13.58 16.58 9.34
CA GLY A 175 13.38 16.62 10.78
C GLY A 175 14.68 16.92 11.53
N HIS A 176 14.58 17.55 12.69
CA HIS A 176 15.72 17.76 13.57
C HIS A 176 16.26 16.42 14.13
N GLN A 177 17.57 16.21 14.18
CA GLN A 177 18.16 14.92 14.61
C GLN A 177 17.73 14.46 16.01
N LYS A 178 17.53 15.40 16.95
CA LYS A 178 17.02 15.06 18.29
C LYS A 178 15.58 14.55 18.25
N LEU A 179 14.76 15.01 17.30
CA LEU A 179 13.39 14.51 17.09
C LEU A 179 13.42 13.02 16.78
N PHE A 180 14.26 12.61 15.82
CA PHE A 180 14.44 11.20 15.47
C PHE A 180 14.85 10.35 16.68
N LYS A 181 15.80 10.83 17.49
CA LYS A 181 16.23 10.12 18.71
C LYS A 181 15.10 10.01 19.74
N LEU A 182 14.32 11.07 19.94
CA LEU A 182 13.17 11.08 20.85
C LEU A 182 12.09 10.10 20.40
N PHE A 183 11.70 10.13 19.13
CA PHE A 183 10.71 9.20 18.59
C PHE A 183 11.20 7.76 18.65
N LYS A 184 12.46 7.49 18.25
CA LYS A 184 13.04 6.14 18.38
C LYS A 184 12.96 5.64 19.83
N LYS A 185 13.33 6.48 20.80
CA LYS A 185 13.22 6.15 22.23
C LYS A 185 11.78 5.96 22.68
N TYR A 186 10.86 6.80 22.21
CA TYR A 186 9.43 6.71 22.53
C TYR A 186 8.83 5.40 22.03
N TYR A 187 9.07 5.04 20.77
CA TYR A 187 8.59 3.80 20.16
C TYR A 187 9.15 2.56 20.85
N ILE A 188 10.45 2.55 21.18
CA ILE A 188 11.06 1.47 21.96
C ILE A 188 10.42 1.36 23.36
N LYS A 189 10.20 2.49 24.04
CA LYS A 189 9.71 2.52 25.43
C LYS A 189 8.24 2.12 25.57
N HIS A 190 7.39 2.51 24.64
CA HIS A 190 5.94 2.32 24.75
C HIS A 190 5.45 1.07 24.02
N GLU A 191 6.35 0.27 23.45
CA GLU A 191 6.00 -0.84 22.55
C GLU A 191 4.91 -0.42 21.55
N SER A 192 4.91 0.86 21.15
CA SER A 192 3.89 1.45 20.30
C SER A 192 4.17 1.01 18.87
N THR A 193 3.88 -0.27 18.66
CA THR A 193 4.05 -1.14 17.49
C THR A 193 2.93 -0.94 16.47
N HIS A 194 2.15 0.13 16.61
CA HIS A 194 0.99 0.37 15.77
C HIS A 194 1.41 1.05 14.48
N PHE A 195 1.44 0.28 13.39
CA PHE A 195 1.51 0.82 12.04
C PHE A 195 0.15 1.38 11.64
N ARG A 196 0.11 2.68 11.32
CA ARG A 196 -1.05 3.28 10.66
C ARG A 196 -0.83 3.20 9.16
N LEU A 197 -1.74 2.54 8.47
CA LEU A 197 -1.79 2.47 7.01
C LEU A 197 -3.12 3.04 6.54
N ALA A 198 -3.08 3.81 5.46
CA ALA A 198 -4.29 4.26 4.81
C ALA A 198 -5.10 3.04 4.32
N ALA A 199 -6.42 3.06 4.49
CA ALA A 199 -7.30 1.93 4.13
C ALA A 199 -7.23 1.57 2.63
N GLU A 200 -6.79 2.49 1.77
CA GLU A 200 -6.58 2.24 0.34
C GLU A 200 -5.33 1.41 0.02
N LEU A 201 -4.43 1.25 0.98
CA LEU A 201 -3.21 0.45 0.88
C LEU A 201 -3.39 -0.97 1.44
N THR A 202 -4.57 -1.30 1.97
CA THR A 202 -4.86 -2.58 2.61
C THR A 202 -5.86 -3.41 1.80
N PRO A 203 -5.77 -4.75 1.82
CA PRO A 203 -6.83 -5.61 1.31
C PRO A 203 -8.20 -5.33 1.93
N MET A 204 -9.26 -5.79 1.26
CA MET A 204 -10.64 -5.66 1.73
C MET A 204 -11.04 -6.88 2.55
N LEU A 205 -11.77 -6.69 3.65
CA LEU A 205 -12.35 -7.77 4.47
C LEU A 205 -13.62 -8.39 3.86
N ILE A 206 -14.09 -7.85 2.74
CA ILE A 206 -15.29 -8.29 2.04
C ILE A 206 -15.05 -8.21 0.52
N PRO A 207 -15.77 -8.99 -0.32
CA PRO A 207 -15.66 -8.89 -1.77
C PRO A 207 -15.73 -7.44 -2.28
N PRO A 208 -14.86 -7.03 -3.21
CA PRO A 208 -14.79 -5.64 -3.65
C PRO A 208 -16.06 -5.17 -4.35
N ARG A 209 -16.24 -3.85 -4.40
CA ARG A 209 -17.28 -3.24 -5.22
C ARG A 209 -16.94 -3.53 -6.70
N PRO A 210 -17.88 -4.11 -7.49
CA PRO A 210 -17.62 -4.35 -8.90
C PRO A 210 -17.30 -3.05 -9.64
N TRP A 211 -16.28 -3.10 -10.49
CA TRP A 211 -16.06 -2.12 -11.54
C TRP A 211 -17.29 -2.09 -12.45
N SER A 212 -17.88 -0.92 -12.57
CA SER A 212 -18.99 -0.64 -13.48
C SER A 212 -18.75 0.56 -14.37
N GLN A 213 -17.85 1.46 -13.96
CA GLN A 213 -17.41 2.62 -14.72
C GLN A 213 -15.94 2.93 -14.40
N VAL A 214 -15.33 3.84 -15.16
CA VAL A 214 -13.90 4.25 -15.01
C VAL A 214 -13.55 4.70 -13.59
N ASN A 215 -14.49 5.38 -12.90
CA ASN A 215 -14.30 5.92 -11.55
C ASN A 215 -15.09 5.15 -10.47
N GLU A 216 -15.75 4.05 -10.83
CA GLU A 216 -16.67 3.32 -9.95
C GLU A 216 -16.27 1.84 -9.87
N GLY A 217 -15.57 1.47 -8.80
CA GLY A 217 -15.16 0.10 -8.50
C GLY A 217 -14.00 0.03 -7.50
N GLY A 218 -13.65 -1.18 -7.08
CA GLY A 218 -12.60 -1.42 -6.09
C GLY A 218 -13.11 -1.23 -4.65
N TYR A 219 -12.67 -0.19 -3.96
CA TYR A 219 -13.14 0.12 -2.60
C TYR A 219 -14.53 0.77 -2.62
N PHE A 220 -15.26 0.67 -1.51
CA PHE A 220 -16.63 1.21 -1.41
C PHE A 220 -16.66 2.73 -1.30
N VAL A 221 -15.82 3.29 -0.42
CA VAL A 221 -15.86 4.72 -0.10
C VAL A 221 -14.67 5.44 -0.74
N ASN A 222 -13.46 4.94 -0.56
CA ASN A 222 -12.25 5.54 -1.11
C ASN A 222 -12.23 5.41 -2.64
N PRO A 223 -12.00 6.52 -3.37
CA PRO A 223 -11.88 6.47 -4.82
C PRO A 223 -10.61 5.70 -5.24
N VAL A 224 -10.73 4.85 -6.25
CA VAL A 224 -9.60 4.14 -6.87
C VAL A 224 -9.61 4.44 -8.35
N SER A 225 -8.43 4.74 -8.91
CA SER A 225 -8.29 4.84 -10.35
C SER A 225 -8.21 3.45 -10.97
N ILE A 226 -9.05 3.19 -11.98
CA ILE A 226 -8.94 1.95 -12.77
C ILE A 226 -7.59 1.83 -13.48
N MET A 227 -6.97 2.96 -13.85
CA MET A 227 -5.65 3.00 -14.46
C MET A 227 -4.63 3.60 -13.50
N ARG A 228 -3.58 2.85 -13.19
CA ARG A 228 -2.39 3.35 -12.50
C ARG A 228 -1.62 4.28 -13.42
N SER A 229 -1.26 5.44 -12.91
CA SER A 229 -0.40 6.39 -13.62
C SER A 229 0.63 6.97 -12.66
N VAL A 230 1.87 7.13 -13.15
CA VAL A 230 3.01 7.66 -12.38
C VAL A 230 3.11 9.19 -12.50
N ALA A 231 2.22 9.82 -13.25
CA ALA A 231 2.09 11.27 -13.36
C ALA A 231 0.65 11.61 -13.74
N ASP A 232 0.25 12.87 -13.64
CA ASP A 232 -1.06 13.41 -14.07
C ASP A 232 -1.26 13.24 -15.60
N VAL A 233 -1.39 12.00 -16.07
CA VAL A 233 -1.68 11.69 -17.48
C VAL A 233 -3.19 11.80 -17.68
N TYR A 234 -3.68 13.03 -17.55
CA TYR A 234 -5.07 13.43 -17.84
C TYR A 234 -5.55 12.89 -19.19
N GLN A 235 -4.64 12.73 -20.14
CA GLN A 235 -4.93 12.17 -21.46
C GLN A 235 -5.52 10.76 -21.39
N HIS A 236 -4.90 9.83 -20.65
CA HIS A 236 -5.42 8.46 -20.56
C HIS A 236 -6.77 8.43 -19.83
N HIS A 237 -6.93 9.20 -18.75
CA HIS A 237 -8.19 9.28 -18.03
C HIS A 237 -9.32 9.82 -18.93
N SER A 238 -9.05 10.87 -19.70
CA SER A 238 -10.00 11.43 -20.67
C SER A 238 -10.35 10.42 -21.78
N LEU A 239 -9.36 9.69 -22.31
CA LEU A 239 -9.59 8.64 -23.32
C LEU A 239 -10.42 7.48 -22.77
N LEU A 240 -10.20 7.06 -21.52
CA LEU A 240 -11.02 6.03 -20.86
C LEU A 240 -12.47 6.48 -20.70
N GLN A 241 -12.71 7.75 -20.34
CA GLN A 241 -14.07 8.29 -20.22
C GLN A 241 -14.79 8.39 -21.56
N GLN A 242 -14.06 8.59 -22.66
CA GLN A 242 -14.61 8.66 -24.01
C GLN A 242 -14.73 7.28 -24.68
N ALA A 243 -14.15 6.24 -24.09
CA ALA A 243 -14.16 4.91 -24.68
C ALA A 243 -15.60 4.36 -24.75
N PRO A 244 -16.06 3.87 -25.92
CA PRO A 244 -17.46 3.50 -26.12
C PRO A 244 -17.87 2.25 -25.33
N ASN A 245 -16.94 1.34 -25.05
CA ASN A 245 -17.23 0.11 -24.30
C ASN A 245 -15.97 -0.41 -23.59
N LEU A 246 -16.05 -0.53 -22.26
CA LEU A 246 -15.01 -1.10 -21.40
C LEU A 246 -15.51 -2.29 -20.58
N ASN A 247 -16.69 -2.83 -20.89
CA ASN A 247 -17.36 -3.85 -20.08
C ASN A 247 -16.49 -5.09 -19.85
N ALA A 248 -15.84 -5.61 -20.90
CA ALA A 248 -14.96 -6.77 -20.76
C ALA A 248 -13.75 -6.51 -19.84
N VAL A 249 -13.24 -5.28 -19.81
CA VAL A 249 -12.16 -4.88 -18.90
C VAL A 249 -12.68 -4.87 -17.46
N PHE A 250 -13.83 -4.24 -17.22
CA PHE A 250 -14.47 -4.22 -15.90
C PHE A 250 -14.76 -5.63 -15.40
N ASP A 251 -15.38 -6.47 -16.24
CA ASP A 251 -15.73 -7.85 -15.91
C ASP A 251 -14.50 -8.70 -15.59
N SER A 252 -13.39 -8.51 -16.33
CA SER A 252 -12.11 -9.18 -16.05
C SER A 252 -11.50 -8.76 -14.71
N LEU A 253 -11.47 -7.45 -14.41
CA LEU A 253 -10.98 -6.95 -13.11
C LEU A 253 -11.86 -7.43 -11.95
N ASN A 254 -13.17 -7.54 -12.17
CA ASN A 254 -14.11 -8.05 -11.18
C ASN A 254 -13.85 -9.51 -10.84
N VAL A 255 -13.63 -10.37 -11.86
CA VAL A 255 -13.27 -11.77 -11.63
C VAL A 255 -12.01 -11.88 -10.77
N LEU A 256 -10.94 -11.13 -11.11
CA LEU A 256 -9.70 -11.11 -10.32
C LEU A 256 -9.92 -10.61 -8.89
N GLY A 257 -10.72 -9.55 -8.72
CA GLY A 257 -11.02 -8.96 -7.41
C GLY A 257 -11.89 -9.83 -6.51
N THR A 258 -12.72 -10.71 -7.08
CA THR A 258 -13.62 -11.59 -6.31
C THR A 258 -12.93 -12.80 -5.69
N CYS A 259 -11.70 -13.11 -6.10
CA CYS A 259 -10.92 -14.18 -5.51
C CYS A 259 -10.61 -13.85 -4.04
N SER A 260 -11.15 -14.64 -3.11
CA SER A 260 -10.81 -14.58 -1.69
C SER A 260 -9.42 -15.15 -1.44
N TRP A 261 -8.71 -14.58 -0.48
CA TRP A 261 -7.40 -14.99 -0.02
C TRP A 261 -7.41 -15.15 1.51
N ARG A 262 -6.47 -15.93 2.01
CA ARG A 262 -6.18 -16.09 3.44
C ARG A 262 -4.68 -16.23 3.65
N ILE A 263 -4.24 -16.02 4.88
CA ILE A 263 -2.83 -16.16 5.24
C ILE A 263 -2.48 -17.64 5.48
N ASN A 264 -1.34 -18.06 4.93
CA ASN A 264 -0.69 -19.30 5.32
C ASN A 264 0.04 -19.08 6.65
N THR A 265 -0.66 -19.33 7.76
CA THR A 265 -0.15 -19.01 9.11
C THR A 265 1.14 -19.74 9.44
N ARG A 266 1.31 -21.00 9.00
CA ARG A 266 2.56 -21.76 9.17
C ARG A 266 3.76 -21.05 8.54
N ILE A 267 3.60 -20.56 7.31
CA ILE A 267 4.67 -19.82 6.62
C ILE A 267 4.87 -18.44 7.23
N LEU A 268 3.79 -17.75 7.61
CA LEU A 268 3.89 -16.46 8.31
C LEU A 268 4.72 -16.59 9.59
N ASP A 269 4.48 -17.61 10.41
CA ASP A 269 5.19 -17.82 11.66
C ASP A 269 6.68 -18.08 11.43
N LEU A 270 7.02 -18.94 10.47
CA LEU A 270 8.42 -19.22 10.09
C LEU A 270 9.15 -17.97 9.59
N VAL A 271 8.54 -17.23 8.67
CA VAL A 271 9.14 -16.01 8.12
C VAL A 271 9.28 -14.94 9.19
N THR A 272 8.29 -14.80 10.08
CA THR A 272 8.32 -13.86 11.20
C THR A 272 9.44 -14.21 12.18
N GLU A 273 9.64 -15.49 12.46
CA GLU A 273 10.76 -15.97 13.28
C GLU A 273 12.12 -15.63 12.66
N ILE A 274 12.32 -15.95 11.37
CA ILE A 274 13.55 -15.62 10.64
C ILE A 274 13.80 -14.11 10.65
N PHE A 275 12.75 -13.32 10.39
CA PHE A 275 12.83 -11.86 10.40
C PHE A 275 13.23 -11.33 11.78
N ASN A 276 12.61 -11.81 12.86
CA ASN A 276 12.94 -11.39 14.23
C ASN A 276 14.35 -11.81 14.67
N ARG A 277 14.92 -12.87 14.08
CA ARG A 277 16.32 -13.30 14.28
C ARG A 277 17.34 -12.49 13.47
N GLY A 278 16.92 -11.51 12.67
CA GLY A 278 17.80 -10.61 11.92
C GLY A 278 17.76 -10.77 10.41
N GLY A 279 16.91 -11.67 9.89
CA GLY A 279 16.78 -11.95 8.45
C GLY A 279 17.64 -13.11 7.95
N ASN A 280 17.40 -13.51 6.71
CA ASN A 280 18.16 -14.52 5.97
C ASN A 280 17.94 -14.29 4.45
N ASP A 281 18.93 -13.71 3.78
CA ASP A 281 18.84 -13.36 2.36
C ASP A 281 18.70 -14.58 1.45
N ASP A 282 19.26 -15.74 1.83
CA ASP A 282 19.13 -17.00 1.07
C ASP A 282 17.67 -17.48 1.02
N LEU A 283 16.90 -17.15 2.05
CA LEU A 283 15.46 -17.43 2.14
C LEU A 283 14.60 -16.24 1.70
N GLY A 284 15.20 -15.19 1.13
CA GLY A 284 14.49 -13.99 0.67
C GLY A 284 13.90 -13.14 1.79
N VAL A 285 14.38 -13.30 3.04
CA VAL A 285 14.01 -12.47 4.18
C VAL A 285 15.13 -11.45 4.41
N PRO A 286 14.90 -10.15 4.19
CA PRO A 286 15.97 -9.16 4.16
C PRO A 286 16.71 -9.06 5.49
N VAL A 287 18.03 -8.91 5.44
CA VAL A 287 18.88 -8.69 6.62
C VAL A 287 18.89 -7.22 7.03
N ARG A 288 18.77 -6.96 8.34
CA ARG A 288 18.69 -5.59 8.89
C ARG A 288 20.00 -4.83 8.76
N ASP A 289 21.08 -5.46 9.22
CA ASP A 289 22.41 -4.89 9.33
C ASP A 289 23.35 -5.73 8.47
N PRO A 290 23.69 -5.29 7.24
CA PRO A 290 24.50 -6.10 6.34
C PRO A 290 25.91 -6.30 6.89
N VAL A 291 26.40 -7.54 6.82
CA VAL A 291 27.81 -7.86 7.09
C VAL A 291 28.64 -7.45 5.88
N PHE A 292 29.63 -6.59 6.10
CA PHE A 292 30.46 -6.08 5.01
C PHE A 292 31.45 -7.14 4.53
N PRO A 293 31.64 -7.31 3.21
CA PRO A 293 32.65 -8.23 2.70
C PRO A 293 34.05 -7.84 3.20
N GLU A 294 34.73 -8.77 3.86
CA GLU A 294 36.13 -8.61 4.25
C GLU A 294 36.99 -8.37 2.99
N GLY A 295 37.81 -7.30 2.99
CA GLY A 295 38.77 -7.02 1.90
C GLY A 295 38.57 -5.69 1.14
N LEU A 296 37.44 -4.98 1.32
CA LEU A 296 37.27 -3.60 0.80
C LEU A 296 38.10 -2.56 1.56
N GLU A 297 38.76 -2.94 2.64
CA GLU A 297 39.55 -2.07 3.52
C GLU A 297 40.81 -1.49 2.86
N ASN A 298 41.36 -2.14 1.83
CA ASN A 298 42.70 -1.84 1.35
C ASN A 298 42.80 -1.28 -0.09
N GLN A 299 41.70 -1.11 -0.83
CA GLN A 299 41.78 -0.79 -2.27
C GLN A 299 41.03 0.47 -2.75
N GLU A 300 40.04 1.01 -2.01
CA GLU A 300 39.25 2.17 -2.45
C GLU A 300 39.49 3.43 -1.60
N PRO A 301 39.42 4.65 -2.18
CA PRO A 301 39.43 5.90 -1.42
C PRO A 301 38.33 5.90 -0.35
N SER A 302 38.65 6.35 0.87
CA SER A 302 37.73 6.33 2.03
C SER A 302 36.34 6.88 1.70
N ARG A 303 36.27 7.98 0.95
CA ARG A 303 35.01 8.63 0.54
C ARG A 303 34.13 7.76 -0.37
N ARG A 304 34.72 6.94 -1.25
CA ARG A 304 33.95 6.01 -2.12
C ARG A 304 33.42 4.84 -1.31
N ARG A 305 34.22 4.30 -0.40
CA ARG A 305 33.79 3.28 0.56
C ARG A 305 32.61 3.78 1.36
N ASP A 306 32.72 4.93 2.03
CA ASP A 306 31.64 5.49 2.86
C ASP A 306 30.32 5.68 2.06
N ALA A 307 30.42 6.09 0.79
CA ALA A 307 29.27 6.21 -0.09
C ALA A 307 28.63 4.86 -0.42
N GLN A 308 29.43 3.83 -0.73
CA GLN A 308 28.95 2.47 -0.97
C GLN A 308 28.30 1.86 0.28
N MET A 309 28.91 2.08 1.45
CA MET A 309 28.40 1.62 2.74
C MET A 309 27.04 2.24 3.05
N LYS A 310 26.92 3.56 2.84
CA LYS A 310 25.66 4.28 3.01
C LYS A 310 24.60 3.78 2.02
N LYS A 311 24.98 3.51 0.77
CA LYS A 311 24.07 2.97 -0.24
C LYS A 311 23.53 1.61 0.17
N LEU A 312 24.40 0.66 0.51
CA LEU A 312 24.00 -0.68 0.93
C LEU A 312 23.11 -0.64 2.18
N SER A 313 23.50 0.16 3.18
CA SER A 313 22.68 0.33 4.40
C SER A 313 21.28 0.86 4.09
N ASN A 314 21.14 1.83 3.18
CA ASN A 314 19.84 2.34 2.76
C ASN A 314 19.01 1.30 1.99
N GLU A 315 19.64 0.50 1.13
CA GLU A 315 19.00 -0.59 0.39
C GLU A 315 18.47 -1.67 1.36
N CYS A 316 19.30 -2.17 2.27
CA CYS A 316 18.90 -3.14 3.30
C CYS A 316 17.77 -2.59 4.18
N TYR A 317 17.88 -1.34 4.64
CA TYR A 317 16.82 -0.70 5.42
C TYR A 317 15.50 -0.60 4.65
N SER A 318 15.54 -0.26 3.37
CA SER A 318 14.35 -0.17 2.53
C SER A 318 13.65 -1.52 2.37
N LEU A 319 14.43 -2.59 2.10
CA LEU A 319 13.91 -3.96 2.01
C LEU A 319 13.37 -4.45 3.35
N TRP A 320 14.07 -4.15 4.45
CA TRP A 320 13.63 -4.48 5.80
C TRP A 320 12.28 -3.84 6.13
N MET A 321 12.11 -2.57 5.79
CA MET A 321 10.84 -1.86 6.03
C MET A 321 9.71 -2.41 5.14
N ASP A 322 9.97 -2.72 3.86
CA ASP A 322 8.98 -3.37 2.99
C ASP A 322 8.50 -4.71 3.59
N MET A 323 9.43 -5.55 4.06
CA MET A 323 9.09 -6.81 4.71
C MET A 323 8.33 -6.57 6.02
N LEU A 324 8.72 -5.58 6.83
CA LEU A 324 8.03 -5.24 8.07
C LEU A 324 6.57 -4.85 7.83
N TYR A 325 6.28 -4.01 6.83
CA TYR A 325 4.91 -3.65 6.46
C TYR A 325 4.13 -4.89 6.00
N ARG A 326 4.75 -5.74 5.16
CA ARG A 326 4.12 -6.96 4.66
C ARG A 326 3.78 -7.94 5.78
N LEU A 327 4.72 -8.23 6.68
CA LEU A 327 4.52 -9.13 7.82
C LEU A 327 3.48 -8.56 8.81
N SER A 328 3.51 -7.26 9.05
CA SER A 328 2.53 -6.60 9.92
C SER A 328 1.12 -6.72 9.37
N LEU A 329 0.94 -6.50 8.06
CA LEU A 329 -0.35 -6.68 7.38
C LEU A 329 -0.76 -8.15 7.35
N ALA A 330 0.15 -9.08 7.01
CA ALA A 330 -0.14 -10.50 7.02
C ALA A 330 -0.58 -10.96 8.42
N ASN A 331 0.06 -10.48 9.48
CA ASN A 331 -0.35 -10.78 10.84
C ASN A 331 -1.68 -10.13 11.24
N TYR A 332 -1.99 -8.93 10.71
CA TYR A 332 -3.30 -8.30 10.91
C TYR A 332 -4.45 -9.10 10.29
N PHE A 333 -4.26 -9.63 9.07
CA PHE A 333 -5.23 -10.47 8.37
C PHE A 333 -5.08 -11.97 8.66
N ARG A 334 -4.36 -12.35 9.74
CA ARG A 334 -3.95 -13.75 10.02
C ARG A 334 -5.13 -14.72 9.99
N ASP A 335 -6.25 -14.33 10.59
CA ASP A 335 -7.43 -15.17 10.80
C ASP A 335 -8.61 -14.76 9.89
N ASP A 336 -8.40 -13.78 9.00
CA ASP A 336 -9.44 -13.22 8.15
C ASP A 336 -9.38 -13.77 6.72
N LEU A 337 -10.56 -13.82 6.09
CA LEU A 337 -10.63 -13.82 4.63
C LEU A 337 -10.51 -12.40 4.12
N PHE A 338 -9.76 -12.21 3.05
CA PHE A 338 -9.62 -10.91 2.42
C PHE A 338 -9.60 -10.98 0.89
N TRP A 339 -9.84 -9.83 0.27
CA TRP A 339 -9.92 -9.66 -1.16
C TRP A 339 -9.02 -8.54 -1.62
N MET A 340 -8.51 -8.68 -2.83
CA MET A 340 -7.61 -7.72 -3.43
C MET A 340 -8.28 -7.12 -4.67
N PRO A 341 -8.89 -5.93 -4.60
CA PRO A 341 -9.39 -5.28 -5.80
C PRO A 341 -8.25 -5.06 -6.79
N HIS A 342 -8.52 -5.19 -8.08
CA HIS A 342 -7.53 -5.02 -9.14
C HIS A 342 -7.78 -3.73 -9.92
N ASN A 343 -6.71 -3.14 -10.43
CA ASN A 343 -6.70 -2.08 -11.43
C ASN A 343 -5.70 -2.45 -12.54
N MET A 344 -5.45 -1.56 -13.51
CA MET A 344 -4.57 -1.82 -14.64
C MET A 344 -3.51 -0.74 -14.88
N ASP A 345 -2.41 -1.05 -15.56
CA ASP A 345 -1.52 -0.04 -16.14
C ASP A 345 -2.05 0.50 -17.49
N PHE A 346 -1.36 1.47 -18.07
CA PHE A 346 -1.73 2.06 -19.37
C PHE A 346 -1.72 1.07 -20.54
N ARG A 347 -1.12 -0.12 -20.37
CA ARG A 347 -1.08 -1.21 -21.37
C ARG A 347 -2.15 -2.26 -21.13
N GLY A 348 -2.95 -2.14 -20.07
CA GLY A 348 -4.00 -3.08 -19.70
C GLY A 348 -3.55 -4.25 -18.81
N ARG A 349 -2.32 -4.24 -18.28
CA ARG A 349 -1.88 -5.29 -17.33
C ARG A 349 -2.52 -5.06 -15.97
N ALA A 350 -3.11 -6.11 -15.40
CA ALA A 350 -3.83 -6.03 -14.13
C ALA A 350 -2.89 -6.17 -12.90
N TYR A 351 -3.17 -5.41 -11.84
CA TYR A 351 -2.42 -5.42 -10.58
C TYR A 351 -3.36 -5.25 -9.37
N PRO A 352 -3.14 -5.98 -8.26
CA PRO A 352 -3.82 -5.73 -6.99
C PRO A 352 -3.60 -4.31 -6.49
N VAL A 353 -4.67 -3.56 -6.21
CA VAL A 353 -4.64 -2.20 -5.68
C VAL A 353 -3.79 -2.09 -4.40
N PRO A 354 -3.95 -2.96 -3.38
CA PRO A 354 -3.08 -2.98 -2.21
C PRO A 354 -1.63 -3.32 -2.61
N PRO A 355 -0.64 -2.47 -2.29
CA PRO A 355 0.74 -2.68 -2.76
C PRO A 355 1.56 -3.65 -1.89
N HIS A 356 1.31 -3.69 -0.58
CA HIS A 356 2.21 -4.35 0.38
C HIS A 356 1.94 -5.86 0.52
N LEU A 357 0.68 -6.24 0.71
CA LEU A 357 0.22 -7.63 0.85
C LEU A 357 -0.51 -8.04 -0.43
N SER A 358 0.20 -8.72 -1.33
CA SER A 358 -0.29 -9.07 -2.66
C SER A 358 0.41 -10.30 -3.24
N HIS A 359 -0.30 -11.07 -4.07
CA HIS A 359 0.23 -12.25 -4.75
C HIS A 359 1.21 -11.92 -5.90
N LEU A 360 1.37 -10.65 -6.28
CA LEU A 360 2.37 -10.21 -7.25
C LEU A 360 3.71 -9.80 -6.62
N THR A 361 3.92 -10.12 -5.35
CA THR A 361 5.16 -9.80 -4.61
C THR A 361 6.21 -10.92 -4.75
N SER A 362 7.26 -10.85 -3.92
CA SER A 362 8.36 -11.83 -3.86
C SER A 362 7.86 -13.23 -3.50
N ASP A 363 8.76 -14.22 -3.58
CA ASP A 363 8.45 -15.61 -3.24
C ASP A 363 7.85 -15.74 -1.82
N VAL A 364 8.50 -15.14 -0.82
CA VAL A 364 7.98 -15.04 0.56
C VAL A 364 6.58 -14.46 0.59
N GLY A 365 6.33 -13.37 -0.15
CA GLY A 365 5.01 -12.74 -0.19
C GLY A 365 3.93 -13.61 -0.84
N ARG A 366 4.29 -14.46 -1.81
CA ARG A 366 3.39 -15.46 -2.42
C ARG A 366 3.15 -16.65 -1.49
N ALA A 367 4.20 -17.16 -0.85
CA ALA A 367 4.14 -18.32 0.04
C ALA A 367 3.27 -18.09 1.29
N MET A 368 3.19 -16.83 1.75
CA MET A 368 2.29 -16.41 2.83
C MET A 368 0.81 -16.36 2.42
N LEU A 369 0.48 -16.49 1.13
CA LEU A 369 -0.89 -16.39 0.62
C LEU A 369 -1.42 -17.73 0.16
N GLN A 370 -2.69 -18.00 0.48
CA GLN A 370 -3.46 -19.13 -0.03
C GLN A 370 -4.81 -18.66 -0.53
N PHE A 371 -5.44 -19.43 -1.41
CA PHE A 371 -6.85 -19.21 -1.74
C PHE A 371 -7.70 -19.32 -0.46
N GLY A 372 -8.59 -18.35 -0.27
CA GLY A 372 -9.48 -18.29 0.89
C GLY A 372 -10.50 -19.43 0.90
N THR A 373 -10.92 -19.87 -0.29
CA THR A 373 -11.83 -21.00 -0.48
C THR A 373 -11.05 -22.21 -0.99
N GLY A 374 -11.10 -23.32 -0.25
CA GLY A 374 -10.54 -24.59 -0.68
C GLY A 374 -11.48 -25.35 -1.63
N TYR A 375 -10.90 -26.13 -2.53
CA TYR A 375 -11.63 -27.04 -3.43
C TYR A 375 -11.14 -28.48 -3.25
N PRO A 376 -12.02 -29.49 -3.35
CA PRO A 376 -11.60 -30.88 -3.29
C PRO A 376 -10.65 -31.20 -4.45
N LEU A 377 -9.60 -31.98 -4.17
CA LEU A 377 -8.56 -32.30 -5.17
C LEU A 377 -9.12 -33.12 -6.35
N GLY A 378 -10.13 -33.95 -6.12
CA GLY A 378 -10.58 -34.94 -7.09
C GLY A 378 -9.45 -35.91 -7.48
N ASP A 379 -9.64 -36.62 -8.58
CA ASP A 379 -8.76 -37.75 -8.97
C ASP A 379 -7.35 -37.32 -9.35
N LYS A 380 -7.16 -36.10 -9.85
CA LYS A 380 -5.88 -35.59 -10.38
C LYS A 380 -5.29 -34.41 -9.60
N GLY A 381 -5.98 -33.91 -8.57
CA GLY A 381 -5.52 -32.72 -7.86
C GLY A 381 -4.19 -32.92 -7.16
N LEU A 382 -3.95 -34.12 -6.60
CA LEU A 382 -2.66 -34.44 -5.97
C LEU A 382 -1.51 -34.45 -6.99
N ASP A 383 -1.73 -35.02 -8.18
CA ASP A 383 -0.73 -34.99 -9.25
C ASP A 383 -0.40 -33.57 -9.69
N TRP A 384 -1.40 -32.69 -9.75
CA TRP A 384 -1.18 -31.26 -10.03
C TRP A 384 -0.38 -30.56 -8.94
N ILE A 385 -0.60 -30.89 -7.67
CA ILE A 385 0.21 -30.37 -6.56
C ILE A 385 1.65 -30.85 -6.67
N LYS A 386 1.88 -32.14 -6.94
CA LYS A 386 3.22 -32.71 -7.17
C LYS A 386 3.93 -32.01 -8.33
N ILE A 387 3.26 -31.85 -9.47
CA ILE A 387 3.77 -31.11 -10.63
C ILE A 387 4.13 -29.68 -10.23
N HIS A 388 3.25 -29.00 -9.50
CA HIS A 388 3.48 -27.63 -9.05
C HIS A 388 4.71 -27.52 -8.14
N LEU A 389 4.86 -28.42 -7.17
CA LEU A 389 6.01 -28.50 -6.28
C LEU A 389 7.32 -28.68 -7.07
N VAL A 390 7.35 -29.59 -8.04
CA VAL A 390 8.54 -29.81 -8.88
C VAL A 390 8.85 -28.60 -9.76
N ASN A 391 7.82 -27.88 -10.24
CA ASN A 391 8.01 -26.64 -10.98
C ASN A 391 8.66 -25.56 -10.11
N LEU A 392 8.23 -25.43 -8.86
CA LEU A 392 8.81 -24.49 -7.89
C LEU A 392 10.24 -24.87 -7.52
N HIS A 393 10.51 -26.17 -7.34
CA HIS A 393 11.86 -26.68 -7.12
C HIS A 393 12.80 -26.41 -8.31
N GLY A 394 12.28 -26.20 -9.51
CA GLY A 394 13.07 -25.88 -10.70
C GLY A 394 13.77 -27.08 -11.35
N HIS A 395 13.46 -28.30 -10.89
CA HIS A 395 13.93 -29.56 -11.48
C HIS A 395 13.00 -30.01 -12.62
N LYS A 396 13.48 -30.96 -13.45
CA LYS A 396 12.70 -31.58 -14.54
C LYS A 396 12.00 -30.57 -15.49
N LYS A 397 12.60 -29.38 -15.69
CA LYS A 397 12.08 -28.31 -16.58
C LYS A 397 11.82 -28.79 -18.01
N LYS A 398 12.66 -29.68 -18.52
CA LYS A 398 12.54 -30.30 -19.86
C LYS A 398 11.74 -31.61 -19.88
N GLY A 399 11.36 -32.11 -18.71
CA GLY A 399 10.60 -33.35 -18.57
C GLY A 399 9.10 -33.14 -18.76
N SER A 400 8.43 -34.23 -19.10
CA SER A 400 6.97 -34.36 -19.20
C SER A 400 6.30 -34.18 -17.84
N LEU A 401 4.98 -33.96 -17.86
CA LEU A 401 4.19 -33.87 -16.61
C LEU A 401 4.26 -35.17 -15.80
N LYS A 402 4.32 -36.33 -16.47
CA LYS A 402 4.43 -37.64 -15.81
C LYS A 402 5.77 -37.79 -15.08
N GLU A 403 6.86 -37.42 -15.73
CA GLU A 403 8.21 -37.47 -15.13
C GLU A 403 8.33 -36.53 -13.91
N ARG A 404 7.55 -35.44 -13.87
CA ARG A 404 7.48 -34.56 -12.70
C ARG A 404 6.73 -35.22 -11.54
N VAL A 405 5.65 -35.96 -11.81
CA VAL A 405 4.94 -36.73 -10.78
C VAL A 405 5.85 -37.83 -10.22
N GLU A 406 6.48 -38.61 -11.09
CA GLU A 406 7.43 -39.68 -10.69
C GLU A 406 8.57 -39.13 -9.84
N TYR A 407 9.15 -37.98 -10.24
CA TYR A 407 10.19 -37.32 -9.46
C TYR A 407 9.72 -36.82 -8.09
N ALA A 408 8.48 -36.32 -8.00
CA ALA A 408 7.91 -35.93 -6.71
C ALA A 408 7.72 -37.14 -5.79
N ASP A 409 7.33 -38.30 -6.35
CA ASP A 409 7.19 -39.55 -5.60
C ASP A 409 8.55 -40.09 -5.13
N GLU A 410 9.60 -40.00 -5.94
CA GLU A 410 10.98 -40.31 -5.55
C GLU A 410 11.47 -39.45 -4.39
N MET A 411 11.08 -38.17 -4.36
CA MET A 411 11.48 -37.20 -3.33
C MET A 411 10.53 -37.12 -2.14
N MET A 412 9.54 -38.02 -2.04
CA MET A 412 8.44 -37.89 -1.07
C MET A 412 8.94 -37.80 0.37
N GLU A 413 9.97 -38.57 0.75
CA GLU A 413 10.55 -38.52 2.09
C GLU A 413 11.11 -37.13 2.42
N HIS A 414 11.85 -36.51 1.49
CA HIS A 414 12.38 -35.15 1.66
C HIS A 414 11.28 -34.08 1.68
N ILE A 415 10.21 -34.27 0.89
CA ILE A 415 9.05 -33.37 0.88
C ILE A 415 8.37 -33.38 2.25
N MET A 416 8.14 -34.57 2.81
CA MET A 416 7.52 -34.72 4.14
C MET A 416 8.43 -34.17 5.23
N ASP A 417 9.73 -34.46 5.18
CA ASP A 417 10.71 -33.92 6.12
C ASP A 417 10.73 -32.38 6.12
N SER A 418 10.78 -31.76 4.93
CA SER A 418 10.74 -30.30 4.78
C SER A 418 9.43 -29.70 5.31
N ALA A 419 8.32 -30.43 5.18
CA ALA A 419 7.02 -29.99 5.69
C ALA A 419 6.89 -30.10 7.21
N ASP A 420 7.51 -31.12 7.82
CA ASP A 420 7.43 -31.38 9.25
C ASP A 420 8.48 -30.58 10.04
N ARG A 421 9.69 -30.44 9.49
CA ARG A 421 10.87 -29.86 10.16
C ARG A 421 11.57 -28.80 9.29
N PRO A 422 10.89 -27.70 8.91
CA PRO A 422 11.42 -26.72 7.95
C PRO A 422 12.66 -25.95 8.42
N MET A 423 12.95 -25.92 9.72
CA MET A 423 14.05 -25.14 10.31
C MET A 423 15.07 -26.00 11.09
N GLU A 424 14.82 -27.30 11.22
CA GLU A 424 15.78 -28.21 11.86
C GLU A 424 16.74 -28.70 10.78
N VAL A 425 18.05 -28.59 11.03
CA VAL A 425 19.06 -29.14 10.13
C VAL A 425 19.18 -30.63 10.43
N SER A 426 18.90 -31.48 9.44
CA SER A 426 19.05 -32.94 9.49
C SER A 426 20.51 -33.37 9.63
#